data_AF-A0A1C6INJ6-F1
#
_entry.id   AF-A0A1C6INJ6-F1
#
_cell.length_a   1.000
_cell.length_b   1.000
_cell.length_c   1.000
_cell.angle_alpha   90.00
_cell.angle_beta   90.00
_cell.angle_gamma   90.00
#
_symmetry.space_group_name_H-M   'P 1'
#
loop_
_entity.id
_entity.type
_entity.pdbx_description
1 polymer ?
#
loop_
_entity_poly.entity_id
_entity_poly.type
_entity_poly.pdbx_seq_one_letter_code
_entity_poly.pdbx_strand_id
1 'polypeptide(L)'
;MLKLKGLKKAVGEYNWCKNAPCWRADLMFDTSTGELWTDSFYGYNYSWNEYHDKDIINLSLLMRTEGECIISMKTIKAFCEKHFKIA
;
A
#
# COMPACT_ATOMS: atom_id res chain seq x y z
N MET A 1 -14.69 -12.47 6.99
CA MET A 1 -13.44 -11.70 6.81
C MET A 1 -13.28 -11.41 5.33
N LEU A 2 -12.85 -10.20 5.00
CA LEU A 2 -12.46 -9.84 3.63
C LEU A 2 -11.18 -10.58 3.25
N LYS A 3 -10.99 -10.87 1.97
CA LYS A 3 -9.76 -11.49 1.47
C LYS A 3 -8.82 -10.39 0.97
N LEU A 4 -7.56 -10.45 1.37
CA LEU A 4 -6.53 -9.56 0.81
C LEU A 4 -6.27 -9.91 -0.66
N LYS A 5 -6.46 -8.95 -1.55
CA LYS A 5 -6.24 -9.06 -3.00
C LYS A 5 -5.06 -8.20 -3.41
N GLY A 6 -4.45 -8.50 -4.56
CA GLY A 6 -3.39 -7.66 -5.14
C GLY A 6 -2.02 -7.72 -4.45
N LEU A 7 -1.89 -8.38 -3.29
CA LEU A 7 -0.67 -8.41 -2.47
C LEU A 7 0.64 -8.62 -3.24
N LYS A 8 0.72 -9.70 -4.04
CA LYS A 8 1.94 -10.02 -4.79
C LYS A 8 2.29 -8.94 -5.81
N LYS A 9 1.29 -8.39 -6.50
CA LYS A 9 1.48 -7.36 -7.52
C LYS A 9 1.93 -6.05 -6.88
N ALA A 10 1.20 -5.58 -5.86
CA ALA A 10 1.52 -4.35 -5.14
C ALA A 10 2.93 -4.39 -4.51
N VAL A 11 3.32 -5.50 -3.88
CA VAL A 11 4.69 -5.62 -3.33
C VAL A 11 5.75 -5.58 -4.43
N GLY A 12 5.48 -6.22 -5.57
CA GLY A 12 6.39 -6.20 -6.72
C GLY A 12 6.58 -4.80 -7.30
N GLU A 13 5.48 -4.09 -7.55
CA GLU A 13 5.47 -2.73 -8.11
C GLU A 13 6.10 -1.73 -7.15
N TYR A 14 5.77 -1.80 -5.85
CA TYR A 14 6.38 -0.97 -4.82
C TYR A 14 7.91 -1.14 -4.77
N ASN A 15 8.38 -2.40 -4.77
CA ASN A 15 9.82 -2.68 -4.75
C ASN A 15 10.50 -2.25 -6.05
N TRP A 16 9.83 -2.38 -7.19
CA TRP A 16 10.35 -1.85 -8.46
C TRP A 16 10.50 -0.33 -8.40
N CYS A 17 9.47 0.41 -7.96
CA CYS A 17 9.50 1.86 -7.84
C CYS A 17 10.59 2.35 -6.89
N LYS A 18 10.84 1.65 -5.78
CA LYS A 18 11.90 1.96 -4.82
C LYS A 18 13.30 1.88 -5.45
N ASN A 19 13.49 1.01 -6.44
CA ASN A 19 14.77 0.81 -7.12
C ASN A 19 14.89 1.61 -8.42
N ALA A 20 13.78 2.14 -8.94
CA ALA A 20 13.78 2.97 -10.13
C ALA A 20 14.16 4.42 -9.77
N PRO A 21 15.19 5.01 -10.39
CA PRO A 21 15.47 6.44 -10.21
C PRO A 21 14.21 7.21 -10.62
N CYS A 22 13.95 8.35 -9.97
CA CYS A 22 12.81 9.25 -10.23
C CYS A 22 11.38 8.71 -10.00
N TRP A 23 11.18 7.45 -9.58
CA TRP A 23 9.87 6.95 -9.19
C TRP A 23 9.67 6.96 -7.67
N ARG A 24 8.42 7.09 -7.26
CA ARG A 24 7.95 6.97 -5.89
C ARG A 24 6.73 6.08 -5.87
N ALA A 25 6.45 5.50 -4.71
CA ALA A 25 5.33 4.60 -4.55
C ALA A 25 4.76 4.71 -3.13
N ASP A 26 3.44 4.68 -3.05
CA ASP A 26 2.71 4.35 -1.84
C ASP A 26 1.88 3.09 -2.05
N LEU A 27 1.62 2.37 -0.96
CA LEU A 27 0.68 1.26 -0.93
C LEU A 27 -0.68 1.79 -0.52
N MET A 28 -1.66 1.61 -1.39
CA MET A 28 -3.04 2.00 -1.15
C MET A 28 -3.87 0.77 -0.87
N PHE A 29 -4.79 0.89 0.09
CA PHE A 29 -5.61 -0.21 0.54
C PHE A 29 -7.07 0.21 0.65
N ASP A 30 -7.96 -0.50 -0.04
CA ASP A 30 -9.40 -0.34 0.07
C ASP A 30 -9.93 -1.32 1.13
N THR A 31 -10.32 -0.74 2.27
CA THR A 31 -10.83 -1.45 3.43
C THR A 31 -12.20 -2.09 3.20
N SER A 32 -12.95 -1.64 2.19
CA SER A 32 -14.28 -2.17 1.84
C SER A 32 -14.21 -3.41 0.95
N THR A 33 -13.21 -3.49 0.07
CA THR A 33 -13.07 -4.59 -0.92
C THR A 33 -11.92 -5.55 -0.65
N GLY A 34 -10.97 -5.16 0.19
CA GLY A 34 -9.73 -5.89 0.44
C GLY A 34 -8.70 -5.72 -0.67
N GLU A 35 -8.88 -4.76 -1.58
CA GLU A 35 -7.96 -4.49 -2.69
C GLU A 35 -6.73 -3.71 -2.23
N LEU A 36 -5.55 -4.19 -2.63
CA LEU A 36 -4.27 -3.55 -2.38
C LEU A 36 -3.57 -3.28 -3.72
N TRP A 37 -3.12 -2.05 -3.92
CA TRP A 37 -2.35 -1.66 -5.11
C TRP A 37 -1.20 -0.73 -4.74
N THR A 38 -0.29 -0.57 -5.70
CA THR A 38 0.75 0.45 -5.65
C THR A 38 0.29 1.67 -6.41
N ASP A 39 0.29 2.81 -5.75
CA ASP A 39 0.18 4.10 -6.40
C ASP A 39 1.59 4.61 -6.70
N SER A 40 2.02 4.46 -7.95
CA SER A 40 3.34 4.88 -8.42
C SER A 40 3.26 6.23 -9.11
N PHE A 41 4.13 7.15 -8.72
CA PHE A 41 4.17 8.50 -9.27
C PHE A 41 5.60 8.97 -9.54
N TYR A 42 5.72 9.90 -10.48
CA TYR A 42 6.99 10.46 -10.89
C TYR A 42 7.45 11.52 -9.89
N GLY A 43 8.56 11.28 -9.19
CA GLY A 43 8.99 12.07 -8.04
C GLY A 43 9.37 13.53 -8.33
N TYR A 44 9.50 13.93 -9.61
CA TYR A 44 9.75 15.33 -9.98
C TYR A 44 8.46 16.15 -10.15
N ASN A 45 7.33 15.48 -10.39
CA ASN A 45 6.03 16.11 -10.46
C ASN A 45 5.22 15.55 -9.29
N TYR A 46 5.10 16.33 -8.20
CA TYR A 46 4.33 15.98 -6.99
C TYR A 46 2.81 15.92 -7.25
N SER A 47 2.38 15.24 -8.32
CA SER A 47 1.00 14.85 -8.54
C SER A 47 0.71 13.67 -7.62
N TRP A 48 0.40 13.96 -6.36
CA TRP A 48 -0.21 12.98 -5.47
C TRP A 48 -1.64 12.77 -5.95
N ASN A 49 -2.05 11.51 -6.12
CA ASN A 49 -3.46 11.20 -6.34
C ASN A 49 -4.18 11.35 -5.01
N GLU A 50 -5.09 12.32 -4.92
CA GLU A 50 -5.97 12.45 -3.78
C GLU A 50 -7.16 11.51 -3.96
N TYR A 51 -7.27 10.52 -3.08
CA TYR A 51 -8.41 9.62 -3.05
C TYR A 51 -9.46 10.21 -2.11
N HIS A 52 -10.62 10.61 -2.65
CA HIS A 52 -11.73 11.14 -1.86
C HIS A 52 -12.63 10.06 -1.25
N ASP A 53 -12.33 8.77 -1.52
CA ASP A 53 -13.06 7.66 -0.91
C ASP A 53 -12.57 7.41 0.51
N LYS A 54 -13.49 7.45 1.48
CA LYS A 54 -13.21 7.22 2.91
C LYS A 54 -12.68 5.81 3.20
N ASP A 55 -12.95 4.85 2.32
CA ASP A 55 -12.58 3.45 2.53
C ASP A 55 -11.18 3.14 1.97
N ILE A 56 -10.58 4.07 1.20
CA ILE A 56 -9.22 3.97 0.65
C ILE A 56 -8.23 4.69 1.57
N ILE A 57 -7.19 3.97 1.99
CA ILE A 57 -6.13 4.50 2.86
C ILE A 57 -4.74 4.34 2.26
N ASN A 58 -3.83 5.24 2.62
CA ASN A 58 -2.39 5.06 2.39
C ASN A 58 -1.83 4.10 3.45
N LEU A 59 -1.81 2.81 3.12
CA LEU A 59 -1.36 1.74 4.00
C LEU A 59 0.11 1.90 4.36
N SER A 60 0.97 2.28 3.42
CA SER A 60 2.40 2.46 3.70
C SER A 60 2.66 3.60 4.68
N LEU A 61 1.88 4.68 4.63
CA LEU A 61 1.96 5.76 5.62
C LEU A 61 1.47 5.30 6.99
N LEU A 62 0.36 4.55 7.04
CA LEU A 62 -0.16 4.01 8.28
C LEU A 62 0.84 3.04 8.94
N MET A 63 1.40 2.10 8.17
CA MET A 63 2.44 1.18 8.64
C MET A 63 3.64 1.94 9.24
N ARG A 64 4.14 2.98 8.55
CA ARG A 64 5.22 3.83 9.07
C ARG A 64 4.85 4.53 10.38
N THR A 65 3.63 5.06 10.48
CA THR A 65 3.13 5.73 11.68
C THR A 65 3.03 4.77 12.87
N GLU A 66 2.72 3.50 12.60
CA GLU A 66 2.66 2.42 13.59
C GLU A 66 4.03 1.73 13.85
N GLY A 67 5.12 2.25 13.26
CA GLY A 67 6.48 1.73 13.45
C GLY A 67 6.89 0.55 12.57
N GLU A 68 6.05 0.14 11.61
CA GLU A 68 6.33 -0.93 10.65
C GLU A 68 6.91 -0.36 9.34
N CYS A 69 8.23 -0.37 9.22
CA CYS A 69 8.94 0.20 8.07
C CYS A 69 9.29 -0.83 6.97
N ILE A 70 9.08 -2.13 7.23
CA ILE A 70 9.48 -3.20 6.31
C ILE A 70 8.29 -3.56 5.43
N ILE A 71 8.45 -3.33 4.12
CA ILE A 71 7.44 -3.70 3.13
C ILE A 71 7.78 -5.07 2.54
N SER A 72 6.95 -6.06 2.84
CA SER A 72 7.00 -7.42 2.30
C SER A 72 5.60 -8.01 2.28
N MET A 73 5.39 -9.09 1.53
CA MET A 73 4.10 -9.80 1.55
C MET A 73 3.73 -10.26 2.97
N LYS A 74 4.71 -10.71 3.76
CA LYS A 74 4.51 -11.19 5.13
C LYS A 74 4.09 -10.06 6.07
N THR A 75 4.84 -8.95 6.06
CA THR A 75 4.58 -7.81 6.96
C THR A 75 3.28 -7.11 6.62
N ILE A 76 2.97 -6.91 5.34
CA ILE A 76 1.67 -6.36 4.92
C ILE A 76 0.54 -7.27 5.34
N LYS A 77 0.64 -8.58 5.09
CA LYS A 77 -0.42 -9.52 5.46
C LYS A 77 -0.68 -9.48 6.97
N ALA A 78 0.36 -9.60 7.79
CA ALA A 78 0.25 -9.56 9.25
C ALA A 78 -0.33 -8.23 9.76
N PHE A 79 0.11 -7.11 9.18
CA PHE A 79 -0.44 -5.79 9.52
C PHE A 79 -1.93 -5.70 9.17
N CYS A 80 -2.31 -6.17 7.98
CA CYS A 80 -3.69 -6.14 7.53
C CYS A 80 -4.61 -7.03 8.37
N GLU A 81 -4.16 -8.22 8.77
CA GLU A 81 -4.91 -9.12 9.66
C GLU A 81 -5.10 -8.54 11.07
N LYS A 82 -4.12 -7.78 11.56
CA LYS A 82 -4.16 -7.15 12.89
C LYS A 82 -5.08 -5.93 12.92
N HIS A 83 -5.05 -5.10 11.89
CA HIS A 83 -5.72 -3.78 11.88
C HIS A 83 -7.03 -3.77 11.10
N PHE A 84 -7.27 -4.73 10.21
CA PHE A 84 -8.47 -4.82 9.39
C PHE A 84 -9.10 -6.21 9.51
N LYS A 85 -10.42 -6.32 9.25
CA LYS A 85 -11.16 -7.60 9.34
C LYS A 85 -10.88 -8.52 8.13
N ILE A 86 -9.61 -8.85 7.90
CA ILE A 86 -9.08 -9.54 6.72
C ILE A 86 -8.49 -10.91 7.08
N ALA A 87 -8.55 -11.86 6.13
CA ALA A 87 -7.96 -13.21 6.19
C ALA A 87 -7.03 -13.49 4.99
#